data_AF-A0A1A8FTL4-F1
#
_entry.id   AF-A0A1A8FTL4-F1
#
_cell.length_a   1.000
_cell.length_b   1.000
_cell.length_c   1.000
_cell.angle_alpha   90.00
_cell.angle_beta   90.00
_cell.angle_gamma   90.00
#
_symmetry.space_group_name_H-M   'P 1'
#
loop_
_entity.id
_entity.type
_entity.pdbx_description
1 polymer ?
#
loop_
_entity_poly.entity_id
_entity_poly.type
_entity_poly.pdbx_seq_one_letter_code
_entity_poly.pdbx_strand_id
1 'polypeptide(L)' 'MAFAGLLSDADITAALAACQAADSFNHKEFFAKVGLAAKSADDVKKAFAVIDQDKSGFIEEEE' A
#
# COMPACT_ATOMS: atom_id res chain seq x y z
N MET A 1 -1.04 -9.16 8.35
CA MET A 1 -0.61 -7.95 7.61
C MET A 1 -1.75 -7.54 6.70
N ALA A 2 -2.09 -6.25 6.61
CA ALA A 2 -3.24 -5.75 5.84
C ALA A 2 -3.25 -6.24 4.38
N PHE A 3 -2.08 -6.42 3.77
CA PHE A 3 -1.90 -6.88 2.38
C PHE A 3 -1.46 -8.35 2.23
N ALA A 4 -1.65 -9.19 3.25
CA ALA A 4 -1.20 -10.59 3.23
C ALA A 4 -1.80 -11.36 2.03
N GLY A 5 -0.95 -12.03 1.26
CA GLY A 5 -1.35 -12.76 0.04
C GLY A 5 -1.47 -11.90 -1.22
N LEU A 6 -1.41 -10.57 -1.09
CA LEU A 6 -1.39 -9.63 -2.21
C LEU A 6 0.03 -9.09 -2.48
N LEU A 7 0.74 -8.75 -1.41
CA LEU A 7 2.09 -8.22 -1.41
C LEU A 7 3.02 -9.12 -0.57
N SER A 8 4.32 -9.04 -0.85
CA SER A 8 5.35 -9.75 -0.09
C SER A 8 5.62 -9.03 1.22
N ASP A 9 5.64 -9.77 2.33
CA ASP A 9 5.96 -9.20 3.66
C ASP A 9 7.37 -8.57 3.69
N ALA A 10 8.32 -9.11 2.91
CA ALA A 10 9.65 -8.55 2.79
C ALA A 10 9.64 -7.18 2.08
N ASP A 11 8.84 -7.05 1.02
CA ASP A 11 8.73 -5.81 0.24
C ASP A 11 7.98 -4.73 1.02
N ILE A 12 6.93 -5.12 1.76
CA ILE A 12 6.24 -4.23 2.71
C ILE A 12 7.23 -3.70 3.75
N THR A 13 8.01 -4.59 4.37
CA THR A 13 8.99 -4.20 5.39
C THR A 13 10.06 -3.25 4.82
N ALA A 14 10.56 -3.54 3.62
CA ALA A 14 11.55 -2.71 2.95
C ALA A 14 11.00 -1.34 2.53
N ALA A 15 9.72 -1.27 2.12
CA ALA A 15 9.07 -0.01 1.78
C ALA A 15 8.79 0.85 3.02
N LEU A 16 8.30 0.24 4.11
CA LEU A 16 8.09 0.94 5.39
C LEU A 16 9.40 1.49 5.96
N ALA A 17 10.49 0.72 5.89
CA ALA A 17 11.81 1.20 6.30
C ALA A 17 12.30 2.37 5.44
N ALA A 18 11.98 2.37 4.14
CA ALA A 18 12.39 3.43 3.22
C ALA A 18 11.67 4.77 3.46
N CYS A 19 10.46 4.75 4.06
CA CYS A 19 9.69 5.94 4.38
C CYS A 19 9.59 6.23 5.89
N GLN A 20 10.52 5.71 6.70
CA GLN A 20 10.49 5.86 8.16
C GLN A 20 10.80 7.28 8.63
N ALA A 21 11.50 8.09 7.83
CA ALA A 21 11.80 9.47 8.18
C ALA A 21 10.55 10.36 8.03
N ALA A 22 10.43 11.39 8.87
CA ALA A 22 9.38 12.39 8.73
C ALA A 22 9.41 13.01 7.31
N ASP A 23 8.23 13.22 6.73
CA ASP A 23 8.05 13.80 5.39
C ASP A 23 8.74 13.03 4.24
N SER A 24 9.19 11.79 4.48
CA SER A 24 9.88 10.97 3.47
C SER A 24 8.95 10.05 2.67
N PHE A 25 7.65 10.02 3.03
CA PHE A 25 6.70 9.18 2.34
C PHE A 25 6.45 9.67 0.91
N ASN A 26 6.74 8.80 -0.05
CA ASN A 26 6.46 9.02 -1.46
C ASN A 26 5.65 7.83 -1.99
N HIS A 27 4.38 8.08 -2.30
CA HIS A 27 3.45 7.04 -2.76
C HIS A 27 3.94 6.30 -4.02
N LYS A 28 4.62 6.97 -4.95
CA LYS A 28 5.11 6.33 -6.18
C LYS A 28 6.21 5.32 -5.88
N GLU A 29 7.15 5.71 -5.04
CA GLU A 29 8.25 4.85 -4.62
C GLU A 29 7.75 3.72 -3.73
N PHE A 30 6.84 4.01 -2.80
CA PHE A 30 6.22 3.01 -1.95
C PHE A 30 5.50 1.95 -2.78
N PHE A 31 4.61 2.34 -3.71
CA PHE A 31 3.87 1.39 -4.55
C PHE A 31 4.76 0.60 -5.52
N ALA A 32 5.84 1.20 -6.02
CA ALA A 32 6.84 0.48 -6.79
C ALA A 32 7.56 -0.56 -5.93
N LYS A 33 7.94 -0.19 -4.70
CA LYS A 33 8.75 -1.01 -3.80
C LYS A 33 7.98 -2.17 -3.19
N VAL A 34 6.72 -1.97 -2.82
CA VAL A 34 5.83 -3.06 -2.37
C VAL A 34 5.32 -3.93 -3.53
N GLY A 35 5.61 -3.55 -4.78
CA GLY A 35 5.23 -4.30 -5.98
C GLY A 35 3.79 -4.09 -6.45
N LEU A 36 3.04 -3.16 -5.85
CA LEU A 36 1.65 -2.89 -6.22
C LEU A 36 1.54 -2.28 -7.62
N ALA A 37 2.54 -1.52 -8.07
CA ALA A 37 2.59 -0.90 -9.40
C ALA A 37 2.59 -1.91 -10.56
N ALA A 38 2.99 -3.16 -10.32
CA ALA A 38 3.02 -4.23 -11.33
C ALA A 38 1.83 -5.19 -11.25
N LYS A 39 0.87 -4.93 -10.35
CA LYS A 39 -0.30 -5.80 -10.13
C LYS A 39 -1.42 -5.52 -11.13
N SER A 40 -2.33 -6.49 -11.24
CA SER A 40 -3.54 -6.35 -12.04
C SER A 40 -4.47 -5.28 -11.44
N ALA A 41 -5.38 -4.72 -12.25
CA ALA A 41 -6.36 -3.75 -11.77
C ALA A 41 -7.24 -4.31 -10.63
N ASP A 42 -7.56 -5.60 -10.66
CA ASP A 42 -8.37 -6.23 -9.61
C ASP A 42 -7.58 -6.42 -8.31
N ASP A 43 -6.29 -6.68 -8.39
CA ASP A 43 -5.42 -6.72 -7.21
C ASP A 43 -5.22 -5.33 -6.61
N VAL A 44 -5.11 -4.29 -7.45
CA VAL A 44 -5.10 -2.90 -6.98
C VAL A 44 -6.40 -2.53 -6.27
N LYS A 45 -7.56 -2.96 -6.78
CA LYS A 45 -8.85 -2.78 -6.08
C LYS A 45 -8.90 -3.50 -4.73
N LYS A 46 -8.33 -4.70 -4.63
CA LYS A 46 -8.22 -5.41 -3.34
C LYS A 46 -7.33 -4.64 -2.36
N ALA A 47 -6.20 -4.09 -2.82
CA ALA A 47 -5.36 -3.24 -2.00
C ALA A 47 -6.08 -1.97 -1.56
N PHE A 48 -6.84 -1.34 -2.45
CA PHE A 48 -7.66 -0.18 -2.12
C PHE A 48 -8.67 -0.51 -1.00
N ALA A 49 -9.41 -1.60 -1.13
CA ALA A 49 -10.40 -2.05 -0.14
C ALA A 49 -9.79 -2.50 1.20
N VAL A 50 -8.48 -2.63 1.29
CA VAL A 50 -7.74 -2.85 2.54
C VAL A 50 -7.42 -1.52 3.23
N ILE A 51 -7.22 -0.45 2.46
CA ILE A 51 -6.92 0.90 2.95
C ILE A 51 -8.21 1.64 3.31
N ASP A 52 -9.23 1.54 2.46
CA ASP A 52 -10.61 2.01 2.71
C ASP A 52 -11.24 1.17 3.83
N GLN A 53 -11.05 1.60 5.08
CA GLN A 53 -11.43 0.85 6.28
C GLN A 53 -12.94 0.90 6.49
N ASP A 54 -13.58 2.00 6.11
CA ASP A 54 -15.02 2.24 6.27
C ASP A 54 -15.86 1.70 5.09
N LYS A 55 -15.21 1.36 3.97
CA LYS A 55 -15.82 0.87 2.73
C LYS A 55 -16.72 1.89 2.06
N SER A 56 -16.41 3.17 2.22
CA SER A 56 -17.07 4.29 1.54
C SER A 56 -16.79 4.33 0.04
N GLY A 57 -15.71 3.67 -0.39
CA GLY A 57 -15.21 3.75 -1.76
C GLY A 57 -14.21 4.90 -1.97
N PHE A 58 -13.76 5.55 -0.90
CA PHE A 58 -12.78 6.63 -0.89
C PHE A 58 -11.68 6.32 0.14
N ILE A 59 -10.52 6.97 0.03
CA ILE A 59 -9.49 6.96 1.07
C ILE A 59 -9.47 8.34 1.68
N GLU A 60 -9.75 8.43 2.97
CA GLU A 60 -9.84 9.68 3.73
C GLU A 60 -8.50 9.99 4.43
N GLU A 61 -8.30 11.23 4.91
CA GLU A 61 -7.04 11.64 5.56
C GLU A 61 -6.75 10.86 6.86
N GLU A 62 -7.81 10.31 7.45
CA GLU A 62 -7.80 9.58 8.72
C GLU A 62 -7.42 8.09 8.55
N GLU A 63 -7.39 7.60 7.31
CA GLU A 63 -7.13 6.19 6.92
C GLU A 63 -5.69 5.96 6.44
#